data_AF-A0A7Y5J340-F1
#
_entry.id   AF-A0A7Y5J340-F1
#
_cell.length_a   1.000
_cell.length_b   1.000
_cell.length_c   1.000
_cell.angle_alpha   90.00
_cell.angle_beta   90.00
_cell.angle_gamma   90.00
#
_symmetry.space_group_name_H-M   'P 1'
#
loop_
_entity.id
_entity.type
_entity.pdbx_description
1 polymer ?
#
loop_
_entity_poly.entity_id
_entity_poly.type
_entity_poly.pdbx_seq_one_letter_code
_entity_poly.pdbx_strand_id
1 'polypeptide(L)'
;MIHKTIISGCLEFGNARNFEYVTKTYAQRAETHYRMDVLFKCEEIFVEETATLNIPRYIGQSTYKSWDNTIKLLEYIAQFAVAGDLSAWMTDNGQVIKQATIEPKSEKVAVQSYLAGRELVKEKGRENEAIAALSTAIEKYERHALAYERRGYLNYKLKNYPEALEDYTKCIAINASRPEPFIGRAAVCIMQNKDGDALVELERAIKQSIPLQPVHWNARRLKAECHLRREEYKEAATELKFFTQRAFSADNPNYEKLRKAWYNYGRALLALGESVEAHRAFSQAMEAERFDGDVADAELLLQRGLALRQSGQSGYLRDWKAAADQGLTRAAELLEEVQ
;
A
#
# COMPACT_ATOMS: atom_id res chain seq x y z
N MET A 1 -6.37 -22.41 20.92
CA MET A 1 -6.81 -21.01 20.74
C MET A 1 -7.13 -20.78 19.27
N ILE A 2 -8.15 -19.98 18.99
CA ILE A 2 -8.56 -19.57 17.64
C ILE A 2 -8.16 -18.11 17.45
N HIS A 3 -7.64 -17.78 16.28
CA HIS A 3 -7.16 -16.44 15.94
C HIS A 3 -7.85 -15.97 14.68
N LYS A 4 -7.97 -14.64 14.51
CA LYS A 4 -8.52 -14.08 13.28
C LYS A 4 -7.53 -14.33 12.14
N THR A 5 -8.04 -14.84 11.03
CA THR A 5 -7.26 -15.20 9.84
C THR A 5 -7.80 -14.45 8.63
N ILE A 6 -6.90 -13.87 7.85
CA ILE A 6 -7.19 -13.18 6.61
C ILE A 6 -6.33 -13.81 5.51
N ILE A 7 -6.94 -14.25 4.41
CA ILE A 7 -6.22 -14.79 3.25
C ILE A 7 -6.83 -14.17 2.00
N SER A 8 -5.98 -13.70 1.08
CA SER A 8 -6.44 -13.12 -0.17
C SER A 8 -5.41 -13.25 -1.28
N GLY A 9 -5.87 -13.37 -2.52
CA GLY A 9 -5.05 -13.32 -3.73
C GLY A 9 -5.51 -14.32 -4.78
N CYS A 10 -4.66 -14.53 -5.77
CA CYS A 10 -4.97 -15.40 -6.90
C CYS A 10 -3.69 -16.07 -7.43
N LEU A 11 -3.77 -17.36 -7.77
CA LEU A 11 -2.74 -18.09 -8.50
C LEU A 11 -3.30 -18.53 -9.85
N GLU A 12 -2.52 -18.35 -10.92
CA GLU A 12 -2.92 -18.78 -12.26
C GLU A 12 -2.13 -20.03 -12.69
N PHE A 13 -2.82 -21.02 -13.27
CA PHE A 13 -2.21 -22.30 -13.64
C PHE A 13 -1.93 -22.46 -15.15
N GLY A 14 -2.31 -21.45 -15.94
CA GLY A 14 -1.92 -21.28 -17.34
C GLY A 14 -2.71 -22.11 -18.35
N ASN A 15 -3.08 -23.35 -18.05
CA ASN A 15 -3.90 -24.19 -18.94
C ASN A 15 -4.77 -25.19 -18.16
N ALA A 16 -5.83 -25.69 -18.81
CA ALA A 16 -6.82 -26.60 -18.24
C ALA A 16 -6.20 -27.92 -17.73
N ARG A 17 -5.22 -28.49 -18.44
CA ARG A 17 -4.57 -29.74 -18.03
C ARG A 17 -3.83 -29.59 -16.70
N ASN A 18 -3.04 -28.52 -16.57
CA ASN A 18 -2.33 -28.23 -15.34
C ASN A 18 -3.31 -27.90 -14.20
N PHE A 19 -4.35 -27.12 -14.50
CA PHE A 19 -5.43 -26.83 -13.55
C PHE A 19 -6.08 -28.10 -13.01
N GLU A 20 -6.54 -29.01 -13.87
CA GLU A 20 -7.18 -30.27 -13.47
C GLU A 20 -6.26 -31.12 -12.57
N TYR A 21 -4.98 -31.22 -12.94
CA TYR A 21 -3.97 -31.92 -12.12
C TYR A 21 -3.84 -31.29 -10.73
N VAL A 22 -3.73 -29.96 -10.66
CA VAL A 22 -3.54 -29.24 -9.40
C VAL A 22 -4.79 -29.34 -8.51
N THR A 23 -5.99 -29.23 -9.08
CA THR A 23 -7.27 -29.39 -8.37
C THR A 23 -7.36 -30.78 -7.72
N LYS A 24 -7.06 -31.85 -8.47
CA LYS A 24 -7.01 -33.22 -7.92
C LYS A 24 -5.95 -33.37 -6.83
N THR A 25 -4.77 -32.80 -7.07
CA THR A 25 -3.65 -32.85 -6.12
C THR A 25 -3.97 -32.11 -4.83
N TYR A 26 -4.64 -30.95 -4.90
CA TYR A 26 -5.11 -30.20 -3.75
C TYR A 26 -6.05 -31.05 -2.90
N ALA A 27 -7.11 -31.59 -3.53
CA ALA A 27 -8.12 -32.40 -2.84
C ALA A 27 -7.50 -33.64 -2.17
N GLN A 28 -6.67 -34.37 -2.90
CA GLN A 28 -5.99 -35.56 -2.38
C GLN A 28 -5.09 -35.21 -1.18
N ARG A 29 -4.30 -34.13 -1.25
CA ARG A 29 -3.40 -33.75 -0.15
C ARG A 29 -4.15 -33.21 1.05
N ALA A 30 -5.20 -32.43 0.84
CA ALA A 30 -6.09 -31.97 1.91
C ALA A 30 -6.62 -33.16 2.73
N GLU A 31 -7.07 -34.22 2.07
CA GLU A 31 -7.57 -35.44 2.72
C GLU A 31 -6.43 -36.26 3.36
N THR A 32 -5.41 -36.64 2.58
CA THR A 32 -4.42 -37.64 3.01
C THR A 32 -3.34 -37.08 3.94
N HIS A 33 -2.85 -35.86 3.69
CA HIS A 33 -1.74 -35.27 4.46
C HIS A 33 -2.25 -34.44 5.63
N TYR A 34 -3.41 -33.78 5.46
CA TYR A 34 -3.94 -32.84 6.45
C TYR A 34 -5.24 -33.32 7.11
N ARG A 35 -5.82 -34.46 6.71
CA ARG A 35 -7.07 -35.01 7.27
C ARG A 35 -8.23 -33.99 7.26
N MET A 36 -8.31 -33.21 6.18
CA MET A 36 -9.26 -32.11 5.99
C MET A 36 -9.13 -30.96 7.01
N ASP A 37 -8.05 -30.89 7.79
CA ASP A 37 -7.73 -29.77 8.68
C ASP A 37 -7.04 -28.63 7.91
N VAL A 38 -7.76 -28.08 6.93
CA VAL A 38 -7.42 -26.92 6.10
C VAL A 38 -8.62 -25.99 6.00
N LEU A 39 -8.40 -24.72 5.67
CA LEU A 39 -9.46 -23.69 5.70
C LEU A 39 -10.40 -23.73 4.51
N PHE A 40 -9.95 -24.27 3.38
CA PHE A 40 -10.69 -24.19 2.12
C PHE A 40 -10.86 -25.57 1.51
N LYS A 41 -12.06 -25.84 1.02
CA LYS A 41 -12.31 -26.94 0.10
C LYS A 41 -11.95 -26.52 -1.32
N CYS A 42 -11.78 -27.51 -2.18
CA CYS A 42 -11.29 -27.28 -3.54
C CYS A 42 -12.32 -26.46 -4.35
N GLU A 43 -13.59 -26.83 -4.26
CA GLU A 43 -14.73 -26.20 -4.92
C GLU A 43 -15.00 -24.75 -4.48
N GLU A 44 -14.41 -24.29 -3.37
CA GLU A 44 -14.59 -22.93 -2.87
C GLU A 44 -13.61 -21.93 -3.49
N ILE A 45 -12.44 -22.40 -3.92
CA ILE A 45 -11.32 -21.52 -4.29
C ILE A 45 -10.76 -21.79 -5.69
N PHE A 46 -11.06 -22.92 -6.32
CA PHE A 46 -10.66 -23.19 -7.69
C PHE A 46 -11.76 -22.78 -8.67
N VAL A 47 -11.38 -22.00 -9.69
CA VAL A 47 -12.27 -21.45 -10.71
C VAL A 47 -11.83 -21.98 -12.07
N GLU A 48 -12.65 -22.86 -12.64
CA GLU A 48 -12.33 -23.59 -13.86
C GLU A 48 -12.31 -22.67 -15.09
N GLU A 49 -13.25 -21.73 -15.16
CA GLU A 49 -13.41 -20.81 -16.29
C GLU A 49 -12.15 -19.97 -16.55
N THR A 50 -11.42 -19.65 -15.49
CA THR A 50 -10.18 -18.87 -15.54
C THR A 50 -8.93 -19.71 -15.30
N ALA A 51 -9.06 -21.00 -15.00
CA ALA A 51 -7.97 -21.89 -14.61
C ALA A 51 -7.12 -21.29 -13.46
N THR A 52 -7.79 -20.78 -12.42
CA THR A 52 -7.16 -20.08 -11.28
C THR A 52 -7.57 -20.65 -9.93
N LEU A 53 -6.71 -20.51 -8.93
CA LEU A 53 -7.11 -20.52 -7.53
C LEU A 53 -7.32 -19.07 -7.11
N ASN A 54 -8.53 -18.69 -6.74
CA ASN A 54 -8.89 -17.31 -6.39
C ASN A 54 -9.51 -17.25 -4.99
N ILE A 55 -8.90 -16.47 -4.11
CA ILE A 55 -9.41 -16.14 -2.78
C ILE A 55 -9.58 -14.62 -2.75
N PRO A 56 -10.74 -14.06 -3.15
CA PRO A 56 -10.89 -12.62 -3.26
C PRO A 56 -10.58 -11.88 -1.96
N ARG A 57 -11.18 -12.33 -0.84
CA ARG A 57 -10.84 -11.92 0.53
C ARG A 57 -11.56 -12.82 1.52
N TYR A 58 -10.83 -13.76 2.13
CA TYR A 58 -11.30 -14.52 3.27
C TYR A 58 -11.01 -13.78 4.58
N ILE A 59 -12.01 -13.68 5.45
CA ILE A 59 -11.86 -13.22 6.84
C ILE A 59 -12.60 -14.21 7.71
N GLY A 60 -11.88 -14.95 8.55
CA GLY A 60 -12.45 -15.95 9.44
C GLY A 60 -11.62 -16.16 10.70
N GLN A 61 -11.83 -17.29 11.35
CA GLN A 61 -11.08 -17.69 12.53
C GLN A 61 -10.48 -19.08 12.30
N SER A 62 -9.25 -19.30 12.76
CA SER A 62 -8.61 -20.60 12.65
C SER A 62 -7.68 -20.88 13.81
N THR A 63 -7.39 -22.16 14.05
CA THR A 63 -6.29 -22.55 14.92
C THR A 63 -4.94 -22.32 14.20
N TYR A 64 -3.85 -22.31 14.96
CA TYR A 64 -2.50 -22.32 14.37
C TYR A 64 -2.26 -23.51 13.46
N LYS A 65 -2.75 -24.70 13.85
CA LYS A 65 -2.57 -25.94 13.09
C LYS A 65 -3.28 -25.87 11.74
N SER A 66 -4.56 -25.50 11.73
CA SER A 66 -5.34 -25.37 10.49
C SER A 66 -4.77 -24.29 9.56
N TRP A 67 -4.28 -23.18 10.12
CA TRP A 67 -3.59 -22.14 9.36
C TRP A 67 -2.31 -22.68 8.73
N ASP A 68 -1.42 -23.29 9.52
CA ASP A 68 -0.13 -23.81 9.06
C ASP A 68 -0.30 -24.91 8.00
N ASN A 69 -1.25 -25.82 8.20
CA ASN A 69 -1.64 -26.82 7.20
C ASN A 69 -2.09 -26.17 5.88
N THR A 70 -2.94 -25.14 5.98
CA THR A 70 -3.46 -24.42 4.81
C THR A 70 -2.35 -23.71 4.06
N ILE A 71 -1.45 -23.00 4.75
CA ILE A 71 -0.33 -22.31 4.12
C ILE A 71 0.60 -23.31 3.42
N LYS A 72 0.97 -24.41 4.09
CA LYS A 72 1.82 -25.45 3.48
C LYS A 72 1.18 -26.10 2.25
N LEU A 73 -0.13 -26.34 2.27
CA LEU A 73 -0.85 -26.85 1.12
C LEU A 73 -0.85 -25.84 -0.04
N LEU A 74 -1.16 -24.58 0.24
CA LEU A 74 -1.15 -23.52 -0.76
C LEU A 74 0.24 -23.26 -1.34
N GLU A 75 1.30 -23.30 -0.52
CA GLU A 75 2.71 -23.20 -0.96
C GLU A 75 3.09 -24.35 -1.89
N TYR A 76 2.70 -25.58 -1.56
CA TYR A 76 2.92 -26.74 -2.42
C TYR A 76 2.23 -26.54 -3.79
N ILE A 77 0.99 -26.05 -3.75
CA ILE A 77 0.17 -25.83 -4.95
C ILE A 77 0.71 -24.69 -5.82
N ALA A 78 1.27 -23.64 -5.21
CA ALA A 78 1.86 -22.52 -5.91
C ALA A 78 3.07 -22.90 -6.78
N GLN A 79 3.75 -24.03 -6.51
CA GLN A 79 4.83 -24.53 -7.36
C GLN A 79 4.37 -24.85 -8.78
N PHE A 80 3.08 -25.18 -8.95
CA PHE A 80 2.48 -25.49 -10.25
C PHE A 80 1.92 -24.26 -10.95
N ALA A 81 1.82 -23.10 -10.28
CA ALA A 81 1.33 -21.86 -10.87
C ALA A 81 2.34 -21.28 -11.90
N VAL A 82 1.85 -20.39 -12.76
CA VAL A 82 2.64 -19.64 -13.74
C VAL A 82 2.74 -18.16 -13.40
N ALA A 83 1.79 -17.65 -12.60
CA ALA A 83 1.71 -16.27 -12.16
C ALA A 83 0.82 -16.15 -10.90
N GLY A 84 0.81 -14.97 -10.30
CA GLY A 84 -0.04 -14.63 -9.16
C GLY A 84 0.64 -14.83 -7.82
N ASP A 85 -0.10 -14.53 -6.76
CA ASP A 85 0.32 -14.55 -5.37
C ASP A 85 -0.88 -14.63 -4.43
N LEU A 86 -0.64 -15.20 -3.25
CA LEU A 86 -1.55 -15.15 -2.10
C LEU A 86 -0.82 -14.49 -0.94
N SER A 87 -1.56 -13.67 -0.19
CA SER A 87 -1.11 -13.14 1.09
C SER A 87 -2.01 -13.65 2.20
N ALA A 88 -1.40 -14.04 3.31
CA ALA A 88 -2.10 -14.56 4.47
C ALA A 88 -1.59 -13.89 5.74
N TRP A 89 -2.51 -13.56 6.64
CA TRP A 89 -2.22 -13.00 7.96
C TRP A 89 -3.05 -13.74 9.01
N MET A 90 -2.43 -13.98 10.15
CA MET A 90 -3.13 -14.35 11.38
C MET A 90 -2.87 -13.26 12.41
N THR A 91 -3.94 -12.83 13.08
CA THR A 91 -3.88 -11.76 14.07
C THR A 91 -4.47 -12.18 15.41
N ASP A 92 -3.88 -11.67 16.47
CA ASP A 92 -4.40 -11.75 17.83
C ASP A 92 -4.51 -10.34 18.42
N ASN A 93 -5.69 -9.96 18.91
CA ASN A 93 -5.99 -8.61 19.41
C ASN A 93 -5.48 -7.47 18.50
N GLY A 94 -5.61 -7.64 17.17
CA GLY A 94 -5.20 -6.66 16.16
C GLY A 94 -3.70 -6.68 15.81
N GLN A 95 -2.87 -7.48 16.50
CA GLN A 95 -1.45 -7.65 16.18
C GLN A 95 -1.25 -8.85 15.27
N VAL A 96 -0.38 -8.71 14.27
CA VAL A 96 -0.02 -9.82 13.37
C VAL A 96 0.90 -10.78 14.13
N ILE A 97 0.46 -12.03 14.26
CA ILE A 97 1.22 -13.11 14.93
C ILE A 97 1.82 -14.11 13.92
N LYS A 98 1.23 -14.22 12.72
CA LYS A 98 1.79 -14.93 11.57
C LYS A 98 1.46 -14.19 10.28
N GLN A 99 2.36 -14.27 9.31
CA GLN A 99 2.13 -13.80 7.96
C GLN A 99 2.83 -14.71 6.96
N ALA A 100 2.28 -14.84 5.76
CA ALA A 100 2.88 -15.58 4.65
C ALA A 100 2.57 -14.90 3.31
N THR A 101 3.52 -14.97 2.39
CA THR A 101 3.35 -14.63 0.99
C THR A 101 3.68 -15.85 0.16
N ILE A 102 2.73 -16.28 -0.65
CA ILE A 102 2.78 -17.53 -1.40
C ILE A 102 2.78 -17.16 -2.87
N GLU A 103 3.80 -17.60 -3.60
CA GLU A 103 4.01 -17.24 -5.00
C GLU A 103 4.72 -18.37 -5.74
N PRO A 104 4.56 -18.48 -7.07
CA PRO A 104 5.27 -19.47 -7.86
C PRO A 104 6.78 -19.22 -7.84
N LYS A 105 7.55 -20.31 -7.72
CA LYS A 105 9.02 -20.31 -7.75
C LYS A 105 9.59 -21.37 -8.71
N SER A 106 8.82 -21.72 -9.74
CA SER A 106 9.19 -22.77 -10.71
C SER A 106 10.15 -22.27 -11.78
N GLU A 107 10.84 -23.20 -12.46
CA GLU A 107 11.76 -22.94 -13.58
C GLU A 107 11.07 -22.44 -14.86
N LYS A 108 9.76 -22.19 -14.82
CA LYS A 108 9.03 -21.67 -15.99
C LYS A 108 9.54 -20.27 -16.30
N VAL A 109 9.79 -20.01 -17.59
CA VAL A 109 10.34 -18.73 -18.05
C VAL A 109 9.50 -17.55 -17.56
N ALA A 110 8.16 -17.63 -17.62
CA ALA A 110 7.29 -16.56 -17.12
C ALA A 110 7.56 -16.21 -15.64
N VAL A 111 7.75 -17.23 -14.80
CA VAL A 111 8.01 -17.08 -13.37
C VAL A 111 9.40 -16.51 -13.14
N GLN A 112 10.43 -17.09 -13.75
CA GLN A 112 11.82 -16.64 -13.57
C GLN A 112 12.02 -15.21 -14.07
N SER A 113 11.46 -14.88 -15.24
CA SER A 113 11.52 -13.52 -15.78
C SER A 113 10.79 -12.51 -14.90
N TYR A 114 9.64 -12.87 -14.31
CA TYR A 114 8.97 -12.01 -13.35
C TYR A 114 9.79 -11.80 -12.06
N LEU A 115 10.34 -12.88 -11.50
CA LEU A 115 11.17 -12.81 -10.29
C LEU A 115 12.42 -11.96 -10.53
N ALA A 116 13.11 -12.16 -11.66
CA ALA A 116 14.25 -11.34 -12.06
C ALA A 116 13.84 -9.87 -12.22
N GLY A 117 12.78 -9.59 -12.98
CA GLY A 117 12.27 -8.24 -13.18
C GLY A 117 11.90 -7.55 -11.87
N ARG A 118 11.28 -8.26 -10.93
CA ARG A 118 10.95 -7.74 -9.59
C ARG A 118 12.18 -7.34 -8.79
N GLU A 119 13.24 -8.12 -8.84
CA GLU A 119 14.47 -7.77 -8.10
C GLU A 119 15.17 -6.58 -8.75
N LEU A 120 15.23 -6.53 -10.08
CA LEU A 120 15.79 -5.40 -10.83
C LEU A 120 15.07 -4.08 -10.55
N VAL A 121 13.76 -4.09 -10.30
CA VAL A 121 12.98 -2.89 -9.91
C VAL A 121 13.53 -2.21 -8.66
N LYS A 122 14.21 -2.94 -7.77
CA LYS A 122 14.80 -2.38 -6.54
C LYS A 122 16.16 -1.72 -6.77
N GLU A 123 16.77 -1.94 -7.94
CA GLU A 123 18.10 -1.46 -8.29
C GLU A 123 18.02 -0.19 -9.15
N LYS A 124 18.59 0.91 -8.65
CA LYS A 124 18.63 2.19 -9.37
C LYS A 124 19.47 2.07 -10.64
N GLY A 125 18.96 2.59 -11.76
CA GLY A 125 19.66 2.59 -13.05
C GLY A 125 19.48 1.32 -13.90
N ARG A 126 18.72 0.33 -13.40
CA ARG A 126 18.43 -0.93 -14.11
C ARG A 126 16.98 -1.00 -14.61
N GLU A 127 16.33 0.15 -14.76
CA GLU A 127 14.91 0.23 -15.12
C GLU A 127 14.62 -0.44 -16.47
N ASN A 128 15.51 -0.28 -17.46
CA ASN A 128 15.34 -0.90 -18.78
C ASN A 128 15.50 -2.42 -18.74
N GLU A 129 16.45 -2.94 -17.96
CA GLU A 129 16.62 -4.39 -17.78
C GLU A 129 15.39 -4.99 -17.07
N ALA A 130 14.88 -4.30 -16.06
CA ALA A 130 13.67 -4.69 -15.35
C ALA A 130 12.46 -4.72 -16.30
N ILE A 131 12.27 -3.70 -17.14
CA ILE A 131 11.21 -3.67 -18.17
C ILE A 131 11.35 -4.85 -19.14
N ALA A 132 12.56 -5.18 -19.59
CA ALA A 132 12.79 -6.29 -20.50
C ALA A 132 12.45 -7.65 -19.87
N ALA A 133 12.86 -7.87 -18.62
CA ALA A 133 12.53 -9.08 -17.88
C ALA A 133 11.02 -9.20 -17.64
N LEU A 134 10.35 -8.12 -17.22
CA LEU A 134 8.89 -8.10 -17.03
C LEU A 134 8.13 -8.29 -18.34
N SER A 135 8.60 -7.71 -19.44
CA SER A 135 8.01 -7.93 -20.77
C SER A 135 8.15 -9.38 -21.21
N THR A 136 9.30 -10.02 -20.96
CA THR A 136 9.47 -11.46 -21.21
C THR A 136 8.46 -12.29 -20.40
N ALA A 137 8.22 -11.94 -19.13
CA ALA A 137 7.22 -12.63 -18.31
C ALA A 137 5.81 -12.52 -18.91
N ILE A 138 5.45 -11.33 -19.39
CA ILE A 138 4.16 -11.05 -20.07
C ILE A 138 4.06 -11.80 -21.40
N GLU A 139 5.11 -11.83 -22.21
CA GLU A 139 5.12 -12.57 -23.49
C GLU A 139 4.93 -14.08 -23.28
N LYS A 140 5.52 -14.64 -22.21
CA LYS A 140 5.35 -16.05 -21.86
C LYS A 140 4.02 -16.34 -21.19
N TYR A 141 3.41 -15.36 -20.57
CA TYR A 141 2.08 -15.47 -19.99
C TYR A 141 1.34 -14.13 -19.99
N GLU A 142 0.49 -13.92 -21.00
CA GLU A 142 -0.16 -12.63 -21.24
C GLU A 142 -1.11 -12.18 -20.13
N ARG A 143 -1.49 -13.11 -19.23
CA ARG A 143 -2.29 -12.86 -18.04
C ARG A 143 -1.42 -12.62 -16.79
N HIS A 144 -0.16 -12.23 -16.91
CA HIS A 144 0.70 -12.01 -15.74
C HIS A 144 0.44 -10.65 -15.06
N ALA A 145 -0.65 -10.53 -14.29
CA ALA A 145 -1.07 -9.27 -13.65
C ALA A 145 0.05 -8.54 -12.89
N LEU A 146 0.82 -9.27 -12.08
CA LEU A 146 1.95 -8.71 -11.32
C LEU A 146 3.08 -8.13 -12.21
N ALA A 147 3.28 -8.68 -13.40
CA ALA A 147 4.34 -8.21 -14.29
C ALA A 147 3.92 -6.90 -14.95
N TYR A 148 2.66 -6.79 -15.37
CA TYR A 148 2.08 -5.51 -15.80
C TYR A 148 2.15 -4.47 -14.69
N GLU A 149 1.77 -4.78 -13.45
CA GLU A 149 1.83 -3.83 -12.34
C GLU A 149 3.24 -3.26 -12.15
N ARG A 150 4.26 -4.13 -12.10
CA ARG A 150 5.65 -3.71 -11.92
C ARG A 150 6.19 -2.95 -13.13
N ARG A 151 5.82 -3.34 -14.35
CA ARG A 151 6.25 -2.64 -15.57
C ARG A 151 5.59 -1.26 -15.64
N GLY A 152 4.32 -1.17 -15.26
CA GLY A 152 3.59 0.09 -15.11
C GLY A 152 4.24 1.02 -14.09
N TYR A 153 4.71 0.47 -12.96
CA TYR A 153 5.49 1.24 -11.97
C TYR A 153 6.79 1.82 -12.54
N LEU A 154 7.54 1.03 -13.32
CA LEU A 154 8.76 1.53 -13.98
C LEU A 154 8.43 2.59 -15.02
N ASN A 155 7.41 2.37 -15.86
CA ASN A 155 6.94 3.34 -16.84
C ASN A 155 6.52 4.65 -16.16
N TYR A 156 5.80 4.58 -15.04
CA TYR A 156 5.47 5.75 -14.23
C TYR A 156 6.73 6.50 -13.73
N LYS A 157 7.72 5.77 -13.19
CA LYS A 157 8.98 6.35 -12.73
C LYS A 157 9.76 7.04 -13.85
N LEU A 158 9.72 6.47 -15.04
CA LEU A 158 10.32 7.03 -16.26
C LEU A 158 9.46 8.13 -16.90
N LYS A 159 8.30 8.46 -16.31
CA LYS A 159 7.31 9.44 -16.80
C LYS A 159 6.63 9.04 -18.13
N ASN A 160 6.70 7.77 -18.50
CA ASN A 160 5.96 7.15 -19.60
C ASN A 160 4.52 6.86 -19.13
N TYR A 161 3.76 7.93 -18.89
CA TYR A 161 2.43 7.82 -18.28
C TYR A 161 1.40 7.04 -19.12
N PRO A 162 1.34 7.17 -20.46
CA PRO A 162 0.43 6.38 -21.27
C PRO A 162 0.65 4.87 -21.11
N GLU A 163 1.91 4.43 -21.18
CA GLU A 163 2.32 3.04 -21.06
C GLU A 163 2.06 2.51 -19.63
N ALA A 164 2.31 3.35 -18.62
CA ALA A 164 1.99 3.01 -17.23
C ALA A 164 0.49 2.76 -17.03
N LEU A 165 -0.36 3.65 -17.58
CA LEU A 165 -1.81 3.51 -17.49
C LEU A 165 -2.33 2.28 -18.23
N GLU A 166 -1.76 1.95 -19.40
CA GLU A 166 -2.09 0.72 -20.12
C GLU A 166 -1.77 -0.51 -19.28
N ASP A 167 -0.55 -0.59 -18.74
CA ASP A 167 -0.10 -1.71 -17.90
C ASP A 167 -0.97 -1.86 -16.65
N TYR A 168 -1.26 -0.77 -15.93
CA TYR A 168 -2.15 -0.84 -14.78
C TYR A 168 -3.57 -1.26 -15.16
N THR A 169 -4.07 -0.84 -16.31
CA THR A 169 -5.39 -1.22 -16.81
C THR A 169 -5.45 -2.71 -17.15
N LYS A 170 -4.40 -3.26 -17.77
CA LYS A 170 -4.24 -4.69 -18.02
C LYS A 170 -4.19 -5.49 -16.72
N CYS A 171 -3.40 -5.03 -15.73
CA CYS A 171 -3.35 -5.65 -14.41
C CYS A 171 -4.74 -5.73 -13.75
N ILE A 172 -5.49 -4.63 -13.73
CA ILE A 172 -6.84 -4.57 -13.15
C ILE A 172 -7.81 -5.49 -13.88
N ALA A 173 -7.73 -5.56 -15.21
CA ALA A 173 -8.61 -6.43 -16.01
C ALA A 173 -8.36 -7.92 -15.73
N ILE A 174 -7.12 -8.29 -15.41
CA ILE A 174 -6.76 -9.67 -15.05
C ILE A 174 -7.10 -9.96 -13.58
N ASN A 175 -6.74 -9.06 -12.67
CA ASN A 175 -6.95 -9.20 -11.24
C ASN A 175 -7.36 -7.86 -10.58
N ALA A 176 -8.67 -7.63 -10.51
CA ALA A 176 -9.26 -6.42 -9.93
C ALA A 176 -9.17 -6.35 -8.39
N SER A 177 -8.73 -7.41 -7.72
CA SER A 177 -8.56 -7.44 -6.25
C SER A 177 -7.22 -6.84 -5.79
N ARG A 178 -6.31 -6.52 -6.72
CA ARG A 178 -5.00 -5.95 -6.38
C ARG A 178 -5.10 -4.43 -6.17
N PRO A 179 -4.66 -3.91 -5.01
CA PRO A 179 -4.70 -2.47 -4.74
C PRO A 179 -3.60 -1.66 -5.45
N GLU A 180 -2.44 -2.26 -5.75
CA GLU A 180 -1.27 -1.56 -6.31
C GLU A 180 -1.54 -0.84 -7.66
N PRO A 181 -2.18 -1.45 -8.67
CA PRO A 181 -2.40 -0.75 -9.94
C PRO A 181 -3.34 0.45 -9.81
N PHE A 182 -4.25 0.46 -8.83
CA PHE A 182 -5.08 1.64 -8.54
C PHE A 182 -4.26 2.78 -7.94
N ILE A 183 -3.31 2.48 -7.06
CA ILE A 183 -2.33 3.46 -6.56
C ILE A 183 -1.47 4.00 -7.71
N GLY A 184 -1.03 3.12 -8.60
CA GLY A 184 -0.27 3.49 -9.79
C GLY A 184 -1.02 4.49 -10.69
N ARG A 185 -2.28 4.19 -11.01
CA ARG A 185 -3.15 5.10 -11.79
C ARG A 185 -3.41 6.40 -11.05
N ALA A 186 -3.64 6.36 -9.74
CA ALA A 186 -3.79 7.58 -8.93
C ALA A 186 -2.52 8.45 -8.96
N ALA A 187 -1.33 7.84 -8.88
CA ALA A 187 -0.07 8.55 -8.95
C ALA A 187 0.11 9.26 -10.31
N VAL A 188 -0.26 8.60 -11.42
CA VAL A 188 -0.29 9.23 -12.75
C VAL A 188 -1.25 10.41 -12.77
N CYS A 189 -2.47 10.26 -12.25
CA CYS A 189 -3.45 11.35 -12.16
C CYS A 189 -2.93 12.54 -11.34
N ILE A 190 -2.30 12.29 -10.20
CA ILE A 190 -1.67 13.33 -9.36
C ILE A 190 -0.60 14.09 -10.15
N MET A 191 0.28 13.37 -10.88
CA MET A 191 1.31 14.00 -11.71
C MET A 191 0.74 14.84 -12.87
N GLN A 192 -0.52 14.57 -13.26
CA GLN A 192 -1.26 15.34 -14.26
C GLN A 192 -2.17 16.42 -13.65
N ASN A 193 -2.09 16.67 -12.33
CA ASN A 193 -2.95 17.58 -11.58
C ASN A 193 -4.46 17.23 -11.67
N LYS A 194 -4.78 15.95 -11.86
CA LYS A 194 -6.16 15.43 -11.93
C LYS A 194 -6.56 14.82 -10.59
N ASP A 195 -6.66 15.66 -9.56
CA ASP A 195 -6.90 15.19 -8.20
C ASP A 195 -8.26 14.48 -8.04
N GLY A 196 -9.30 14.91 -8.78
CA GLY A 196 -10.60 14.23 -8.77
C GLY A 196 -10.51 12.77 -9.23
N ASP A 197 -9.81 12.52 -10.34
CA ASP A 197 -9.60 11.15 -10.86
C ASP A 197 -8.71 10.34 -9.90
N ALA A 198 -7.68 10.97 -9.32
CA ALA A 198 -6.83 10.32 -8.33
C ALA A 198 -7.63 9.86 -7.10
N LEU A 199 -8.54 10.68 -6.58
CA LEU A 199 -9.40 10.32 -5.45
C LEU A 199 -10.25 9.08 -5.75
N VAL A 200 -10.77 8.94 -6.97
CA VAL A 200 -11.55 7.75 -7.39
C VAL A 200 -10.69 6.49 -7.36
N GLU A 201 -9.48 6.54 -7.90
CA GLU A 201 -8.58 5.38 -7.92
C GLU A 201 -8.04 5.05 -6.51
N LEU A 202 -7.78 6.05 -5.67
CA LEU A 202 -7.36 5.85 -4.27
C LEU A 202 -8.45 5.20 -3.42
N GLU A 203 -9.72 5.57 -3.63
CA GLU A 203 -10.85 4.91 -2.97
C GLU A 203 -10.95 3.42 -3.37
N ARG A 204 -10.73 3.12 -4.65
CA ARG A 204 -10.66 1.72 -5.13
C ARG A 204 -9.49 0.98 -4.48
N ALA A 205 -8.32 1.58 -4.38
CA ALA A 205 -7.16 0.98 -3.70
C ALA A 205 -7.46 0.67 -2.21
N ILE A 206 -8.12 1.58 -1.50
CA ILE A 206 -8.53 1.39 -0.10
C ILE A 206 -9.52 0.22 0.01
N LYS A 207 -10.51 0.14 -0.89
CA LYS A 207 -11.50 -0.93 -0.92
C LYS A 207 -10.86 -2.32 -1.15
N GLN A 208 -9.89 -2.39 -2.06
CA GLN A 208 -9.22 -3.64 -2.44
C GLN A 208 -8.06 -4.04 -1.50
N SER A 209 -7.58 -3.13 -0.66
CA SER A 209 -6.54 -3.41 0.34
C SER A 209 -7.09 -3.70 1.72
N ILE A 210 -6.29 -4.33 2.58
CA ILE A 210 -6.60 -4.50 4.00
C ILE A 210 -5.69 -3.61 4.87
N PRO A 211 -6.12 -3.18 6.07
CA PRO A 211 -5.31 -2.32 6.95
C PRO A 211 -3.98 -2.92 7.43
N LEU A 212 -3.74 -4.20 7.19
CA LEU A 212 -2.45 -4.86 7.46
C LEU A 212 -1.42 -4.59 6.36
N GLN A 213 -1.85 -4.23 5.15
CA GLN A 213 -0.96 -3.98 4.03
C GLN A 213 -0.48 -2.51 4.03
N PRO A 214 0.81 -2.24 3.77
CA PRO A 214 1.31 -0.87 3.67
C PRO A 214 0.59 -0.02 2.60
N VAL A 215 0.16 -0.65 1.50
CA VAL A 215 -0.55 0.01 0.40
C VAL A 215 -1.86 0.66 0.83
N HIS A 216 -2.54 0.12 1.85
CA HIS A 216 -3.77 0.69 2.41
C HIS A 216 -3.53 2.09 2.99
N TRP A 217 -2.45 2.22 3.76
CA TRP A 217 -2.09 3.47 4.42
C TRP A 217 -1.47 4.47 3.45
N ASN A 218 -0.72 3.97 2.46
CA ASN A 218 -0.24 4.80 1.36
C ASN A 218 -1.41 5.44 0.59
N ALA A 219 -2.45 4.66 0.28
CA ALA A 219 -3.65 5.15 -0.39
C ALA A 219 -4.36 6.26 0.41
N ARG A 220 -4.59 6.04 1.70
CA ARG A 220 -5.22 7.05 2.59
C ARG A 220 -4.42 8.34 2.66
N ARG A 221 -3.09 8.24 2.82
CA ARG A 221 -2.22 9.42 2.87
C ARG A 221 -2.26 10.21 1.56
N LEU A 222 -2.13 9.53 0.42
CA LEU A 222 -2.23 10.19 -0.89
C LEU A 222 -3.61 10.81 -1.11
N LYS A 223 -4.67 10.16 -0.63
CA LYS A 223 -6.05 10.67 -0.72
C LYS A 223 -6.19 11.96 0.08
N ALA A 224 -5.63 12.02 1.27
CA ALA A 224 -5.58 13.25 2.06
C ALA A 224 -4.80 14.37 1.36
N GLU A 225 -3.67 14.06 0.73
CA GLU A 225 -2.89 15.05 -0.02
C GLU A 225 -3.67 15.63 -1.21
N CYS A 226 -4.48 14.81 -1.91
CA CYS A 226 -5.40 15.27 -2.94
C CYS A 226 -6.50 16.19 -2.37
N HIS A 227 -7.11 15.79 -1.25
CA HIS A 227 -8.12 16.62 -0.57
C HIS A 227 -7.55 17.97 -0.13
N LEU A 228 -6.31 18.01 0.40
CA LEU A 228 -5.63 19.25 0.77
C LEU A 228 -5.41 20.19 -0.43
N ARG A 229 -5.02 19.67 -1.60
CA ARG A 229 -4.88 20.49 -2.83
C ARG A 229 -6.20 21.05 -3.33
N ARG A 230 -7.31 20.40 -2.98
CA ARG A 230 -8.67 20.81 -3.31
C ARG A 230 -9.34 21.62 -2.19
N GLU A 231 -8.61 21.94 -1.11
CA GLU A 231 -9.13 22.65 0.07
C GLU A 231 -10.28 21.91 0.78
N GLU A 232 -10.39 20.60 0.57
CA GLU A 232 -11.35 19.70 1.22
C GLU A 232 -10.79 19.27 2.59
N TYR A 233 -10.66 20.23 3.51
CA TYR A 233 -9.89 20.06 4.75
C TYR A 233 -10.50 19.01 5.71
N LYS A 234 -11.82 18.87 5.73
CA LYS A 234 -12.51 17.90 6.61
C LYS A 234 -12.21 16.45 6.18
N GLU A 235 -12.26 16.20 4.89
CA GLU A 235 -11.94 14.93 4.26
C GLU A 235 -10.45 14.60 4.45
N ALA A 236 -9.57 15.57 4.22
CA ALA A 236 -8.13 15.43 4.47
C ALA A 236 -7.83 15.08 5.94
N ALA A 237 -8.43 15.82 6.89
CA ALA A 237 -8.25 15.59 8.32
C ALA A 237 -8.70 14.18 8.73
N THR A 238 -9.80 13.69 8.16
CA THR A 238 -10.32 12.35 8.43
C THR A 238 -9.33 11.26 8.03
N GLU A 239 -8.80 11.31 6.80
CA GLU A 239 -7.86 10.30 6.31
C GLU A 239 -6.50 10.36 7.05
N LEU A 240 -6.02 11.58 7.34
CA LEU A 240 -4.77 11.77 8.08
C LEU A 240 -4.88 11.31 9.53
N LYS A 241 -6.01 11.54 10.19
CA LYS A 241 -6.26 11.04 11.54
C LYS A 241 -6.10 9.52 11.62
N PHE A 242 -6.68 8.77 10.67
CA PHE A 242 -6.49 7.32 10.64
C PHE A 242 -5.03 6.94 10.43
N PHE A 243 -4.33 7.62 9.51
CA PHE A 243 -2.93 7.33 9.21
C PHE A 243 -2.01 7.62 10.40
N THR A 244 -2.14 8.77 11.04
CA THR A 244 -1.25 9.22 12.11
C THR A 244 -1.48 8.49 13.43
N GLN A 245 -2.68 7.92 13.64
CA GLN A 245 -2.97 7.04 14.78
C GLN A 245 -2.43 5.61 14.61
N ARG A 246 -1.97 5.23 13.40
CA ARG A 246 -1.40 3.92 13.14
C ARG A 246 0.08 3.91 13.54
N ALA A 247 0.45 2.99 14.43
CA ALA A 247 1.85 2.67 14.66
C ALA A 247 2.44 1.95 13.44
N PHE A 248 3.50 2.51 12.86
CA PHE A 248 4.31 1.91 11.80
C PHE A 248 5.67 1.50 12.38
N SER A 249 6.14 0.30 12.01
CA SER A 249 7.51 -0.12 12.28
C SER A 249 8.49 0.54 11.29
N ALA A 250 9.77 0.64 11.66
CA ALA A 250 10.77 1.32 10.84
C ALA A 250 10.97 0.69 9.44
N ASP A 251 10.69 -0.60 9.28
CA ASP A 251 10.72 -1.30 7.98
C ASP A 251 9.47 -1.05 7.12
N ASN A 252 8.42 -0.42 7.68
CA ASN A 252 7.24 -0.08 6.92
C ASN A 252 7.50 1.16 6.04
N PRO A 253 7.18 1.12 4.73
CA PRO A 253 7.44 2.25 3.83
C PRO A 253 6.63 3.52 4.16
N ASN A 254 5.62 3.44 5.04
CA ASN A 254 4.87 4.60 5.52
C ASN A 254 5.50 5.29 6.73
N TYR A 255 6.50 4.66 7.37
CA TYR A 255 7.15 5.21 8.57
C TYR A 255 7.82 6.56 8.28
N GLU A 256 8.60 6.64 7.20
CA GLU A 256 9.23 7.88 6.73
C GLU A 256 8.22 8.97 6.31
N LYS A 257 6.92 8.65 6.21
CA LYS A 257 5.87 9.61 5.83
C LYS A 257 5.14 10.19 7.03
N LEU A 258 5.44 9.74 8.26
CA LEU A 258 4.76 10.20 9.48
C LEU A 258 4.92 11.69 9.72
N ARG A 259 6.14 12.22 9.57
CA ARG A 259 6.43 13.65 9.78
C ARG A 259 5.58 14.54 8.87
N LYS A 260 5.60 14.28 7.57
CA LYS A 260 4.76 14.99 6.58
C LYS A 260 3.27 14.78 6.84
N ALA A 261 2.85 13.57 7.24
CA ALA A 261 1.44 13.29 7.54
C ALA A 261 0.94 14.09 8.75
N TRP A 262 1.70 14.15 9.84
CA TRP A 262 1.37 14.97 11.01
C TRP A 262 1.34 16.46 10.68
N TYR A 263 2.28 16.95 9.88
CA TYR A 263 2.26 18.33 9.37
C TYR A 263 0.98 18.64 8.58
N ASN A 264 0.67 17.79 7.60
CA ASN A 264 -0.53 17.93 6.78
C ASN A 264 -1.82 17.84 7.62
N TYR A 265 -1.80 17.01 8.68
CA TYR A 265 -2.94 16.89 9.58
C TYR A 265 -3.14 18.17 10.38
N GLY A 266 -2.06 18.73 10.94
CA GLY A 266 -2.08 20.02 11.62
C GLY A 266 -2.59 21.14 10.71
N ARG A 267 -2.16 21.18 9.45
CA ARG A 267 -2.65 22.15 8.46
C ARG A 267 -4.15 22.01 8.20
N ALA A 268 -4.65 20.79 8.02
CA ALA A 268 -6.07 20.54 7.81
C ALA A 268 -6.90 21.00 9.02
N LEU A 269 -6.46 20.66 10.23
CA LEU A 269 -7.11 21.04 11.48
C LEU A 269 -7.11 22.56 11.68
N LEU A 270 -5.98 23.22 11.39
CA LEU A 270 -5.86 24.67 11.51
C LEU A 270 -6.85 25.39 10.58
N ALA A 271 -6.98 24.93 9.33
CA ALA A 271 -7.95 25.47 8.38
C ALA A 271 -9.41 25.25 8.82
N LEU A 272 -9.69 24.18 9.56
CA LEU A 272 -11.01 23.90 10.17
C LEU A 272 -11.25 24.70 11.46
N GLY A 273 -10.25 25.45 11.95
CA GLY A 273 -10.32 26.18 13.22
C GLY A 273 -10.06 25.30 14.46
N GLU A 274 -9.76 24.01 14.28
CA GLU A 274 -9.41 23.04 15.34
C GLU A 274 -7.95 23.27 15.82
N SER A 275 -7.72 24.46 16.36
CA SER A 275 -6.38 25.02 16.59
C SER A 275 -5.62 24.31 17.71
N VAL A 276 -6.33 23.78 18.71
CA VAL A 276 -5.75 23.02 19.82
C VAL A 276 -5.17 21.69 19.31
N GLU A 277 -5.94 20.97 18.51
CA GLU A 277 -5.53 19.74 17.87
C GLU A 277 -4.43 20.00 16.84
N ALA A 278 -4.50 21.12 16.11
CA ALA A 278 -3.50 21.50 15.12
C ALA A 278 -2.10 21.67 15.75
N HIS A 279 -1.96 22.44 16.84
CA HIS A 279 -0.65 22.63 17.46
C HIS A 279 -0.09 21.32 18.05
N ARG A 280 -0.95 20.41 18.53
CA ARG A 280 -0.54 19.06 18.95
C ARG A 280 -0.02 18.24 17.78
N ALA A 281 -0.71 18.27 16.64
CA ALA A 281 -0.27 17.59 15.43
C ALA A 281 1.08 18.12 14.92
N PHE A 282 1.31 19.44 14.95
CA PHE A 282 2.62 20.00 14.61
C PHE A 282 3.73 19.56 15.58
N SER A 283 3.46 19.47 16.89
CA SER A 283 4.42 18.91 17.84
C SER A 283 4.74 17.44 17.53
N GLN A 284 3.74 16.63 17.22
CA GLN A 284 3.96 15.23 16.80
C GLN A 284 4.79 15.13 15.51
N ALA A 285 4.63 16.07 14.56
CA ALA A 285 5.47 16.13 13.38
C ALA A 285 6.95 16.42 13.72
N MET A 286 7.20 17.26 14.73
CA MET A 286 8.56 17.57 15.19
C MET A 286 9.21 16.41 15.94
N GLU A 287 8.41 15.59 16.65
CA GLU A 287 8.87 14.39 17.36
C GLU A 287 9.13 13.20 16.42
N ALA A 288 8.53 13.19 15.23
CA ALA A 288 8.74 12.14 14.24
C ALA A 288 10.18 12.15 13.68
N GLU A 289 10.70 10.95 13.40
CA GLU A 289 12.03 10.79 12.80
C GLU A 289 12.14 11.58 11.48
N ARG A 290 13.32 12.16 11.26
CA ARG A 290 13.59 13.06 10.14
C ARG A 290 14.28 12.33 9.01
N PHE A 291 13.73 12.45 7.82
CA PHE A 291 14.26 11.91 6.58
C PHE A 291 14.59 13.03 5.59
N ASP A 292 15.31 12.69 4.52
CA ASP A 292 15.68 13.67 3.50
C ASP A 292 14.45 14.15 2.72
N GLY A 293 14.37 15.47 2.51
CA GLY A 293 13.20 16.12 1.90
C GLY A 293 11.98 16.32 2.79
N ASP A 294 12.09 16.08 4.11
CA ASP A 294 11.02 16.36 5.06
C ASP A 294 10.74 17.86 5.29
N VAL A 295 9.57 18.13 5.86
CA VAL A 295 9.17 19.47 6.30
C VAL A 295 10.19 20.00 7.33
N ALA A 296 10.74 21.18 7.06
CA ALA A 296 11.74 21.82 7.90
C ALA A 296 11.18 22.18 9.30
N ASP A 297 12.04 22.13 10.33
CA ASP A 297 11.64 22.48 11.70
C ASP A 297 11.14 23.92 11.80
N ALA A 298 11.76 24.86 11.08
CA ALA A 298 11.31 26.26 11.02
C ALA A 298 9.85 26.39 10.53
N GLU A 299 9.47 25.61 9.52
CA GLU A 299 8.10 25.61 8.98
C GLU A 299 7.11 24.99 10.00
N LEU A 300 7.50 23.91 10.69
CA LEU A 300 6.68 23.34 11.76
C LEU A 300 6.47 24.32 12.91
N LEU A 301 7.52 25.04 13.31
CA LEU A 301 7.46 26.08 14.34
C LEU A 301 6.55 27.23 13.92
N LEU A 302 6.67 27.71 12.68
CA LEU A 302 5.77 28.74 12.14
C LEU A 302 4.31 28.32 12.25
N GLN A 303 3.97 27.13 11.73
CA GLN A 303 2.59 26.62 11.73
C GLN A 303 2.07 26.34 13.14
N ARG A 304 2.92 25.81 14.04
CA ARG A 304 2.56 25.62 15.45
C ARG A 304 2.29 26.95 16.15
N GLY A 305 3.10 27.96 15.89
CA GLY A 305 2.88 29.31 16.40
C GLY A 305 1.57 29.93 15.91
N LEU A 306 1.23 29.75 14.61
CA LEU A 306 -0.07 30.17 14.07
C LEU A 306 -1.24 29.51 14.82
N ALA A 307 -1.17 28.19 15.04
CA ALA A 307 -2.17 27.44 15.78
C ALA A 307 -2.29 27.84 17.27
N LEU A 308 -1.15 28.10 17.93
CA LEU A 308 -1.13 28.60 19.31
C LEU A 308 -1.76 29.99 19.41
N ARG A 309 -1.44 30.91 18.50
CA ARG A 309 -2.04 32.25 18.46
C ARG A 309 -3.55 32.17 18.23
N GLN A 310 -4.00 31.36 17.26
CA GLN A 310 -5.44 31.21 16.95
C GLN A 310 -6.24 30.59 18.12
N SER A 311 -5.62 29.70 18.89
CA SER A 311 -6.24 29.12 20.10
C SER A 311 -6.07 29.96 21.37
N GLY A 312 -5.43 31.14 21.29
CA GLY A 312 -5.17 32.00 22.45
C GLY A 312 -4.15 31.43 23.45
N GLN A 313 -3.38 30.41 23.05
CA GLN A 313 -2.35 29.81 23.89
C GLN A 313 -1.04 30.60 23.79
N SER A 314 -0.28 30.61 24.88
CA SER A 314 1.05 31.22 24.92
C SER A 314 2.09 30.36 24.16
N GLY A 315 3.28 30.93 23.93
CA GLY A 315 4.38 30.22 23.28
C GLY A 315 4.52 30.46 21.78
N TYR A 316 3.51 31.02 21.10
CA TYR A 316 3.60 31.33 19.66
C TYR A 316 4.75 32.28 19.30
N LEU A 317 5.02 33.30 20.13
CA LEU A 317 6.16 34.22 19.93
C LEU A 317 7.51 33.49 20.01
N ARG A 318 7.63 32.50 20.92
CA ARG A 318 8.85 31.69 21.04
C ARG A 318 9.07 30.86 19.79
N ASP A 319 8.01 30.25 19.27
CA ASP A 319 8.07 29.44 18.06
C ASP A 319 8.42 30.28 16.84
N TRP A 320 7.79 31.44 16.66
CA TRP A 320 8.12 32.34 15.55
C TRP A 320 9.53 32.89 15.65
N LYS A 321 10.02 33.22 16.86
CA LYS A 321 11.42 33.62 17.05
C LYS A 321 12.37 32.49 16.64
N ALA A 322 12.14 31.27 17.11
CA ALA A 322 12.97 30.13 16.74
C ALA A 322 12.91 29.78 15.24
N ALA A 323 11.79 30.03 14.56
CA ALA A 323 11.66 29.88 13.11
C ALA A 323 12.39 31.00 12.35
N ALA A 324 12.30 32.25 12.83
CA ALA A 324 13.01 33.40 12.26
C ALA A 324 14.53 33.26 12.42
N ASP A 325 15.00 32.78 13.56
CA ASP A 325 16.43 32.47 13.82
C ASP A 325 16.96 31.37 12.88
N GLN A 326 16.08 30.52 12.35
CA GLN A 326 16.38 29.53 11.31
C GLN A 326 16.26 30.09 9.87
N GLY A 327 16.04 31.41 9.73
CA GLY A 327 15.98 32.10 8.44
C GLY A 327 14.61 32.15 7.78
N LEU A 328 13.52 31.78 8.46
CA LEU A 328 12.18 31.82 7.87
C LEU A 328 11.60 33.24 7.93
N THR A 329 11.68 33.98 6.82
CA THR A 329 11.24 35.39 6.72
C THR A 329 9.82 35.61 7.22
N ARG A 330 8.88 34.73 6.87
CA ARG A 330 7.48 34.86 7.29
C ARG A 330 7.30 34.89 8.81
N ALA A 331 8.15 34.18 9.55
CA ALA A 331 8.09 34.20 11.01
C ALA A 331 8.59 35.53 11.60
N ALA A 332 9.59 36.16 10.97
CA ALA A 332 10.08 37.49 11.35
C ALA A 332 9.01 38.57 11.14
N GLU A 333 8.34 38.56 9.98
CA GLU A 333 7.22 39.47 9.68
C GLU A 333 6.10 39.37 10.74
N LEU A 334 5.71 38.14 11.09
CA LEU A 334 4.67 37.91 12.10
C LEU A 334 5.06 38.41 13.50
N LEU A 335 6.36 38.46 13.83
CA LEU A 335 6.84 39.02 15.09
C LEU A 335 6.78 40.56 15.10
N GLU A 336 6.96 41.21 13.96
CA GLU A 336 6.82 42.66 13.83
C GLU A 336 5.35 43.09 13.91
N GLU A 337 4.43 42.29 13.36
CA GLU A 337 2.97 42.57 13.40
C GLU A 337 2.36 42.55 14.82
N VAL A 338 3.05 41.95 15.81
CA VAL A 338 2.57 41.76 17.18
C VAL A 338 3.36 42.54 18.22
N GLN A 339 4.35 43.33 17.79
CA GLN A 339 5.05 44.34 18.58
C GLN A 339 4.31 45.68 18.52
#